data_AF-A0A9E4CW34-F1
#
_entry.id   AF-A0A9E4CW34-F1
#
_cell.length_a   1.000
_cell.length_b   1.000
_cell.length_c   1.000
_cell.angle_alpha   90.00
_cell.angle_beta   90.00
_cell.angle_gamma   90.00
#
_symmetry.space_group_name_H-M   'P 1'
#
loop_
_entity.id
_entity.type
_entity.pdbx_description
1 polymer ?
#
loop_
_entity_poly.entity_id
_entity_poly.type
_entity_poly.pdbx_seq_one_letter_code
_entity_poly.pdbx_strand_id
1 'polypeptide(L)'
;MTENDLVGTWTVTAAGGVPTPAGVESHLTFGDDGRMHGRGGVNNIGGAFHVEPGDPATLVIGPCMSTLMAGPDDAMAHECRVTSSLDGRLRLVIEGDRASLGDGIIELERSNP
;
A
#
# COMPACT_ATOMS: atom_id res chain seq x y z
N MET A 1 -7.27 16.53 -4.68
CA MET A 1 -7.03 15.08 -4.72
C MET A 1 -7.16 14.64 -6.15
N THR A 2 -6.03 14.62 -6.84
CA THR A 2 -5.89 13.99 -8.15
C THR A 2 -5.01 12.76 -7.97
N GLU A 3 -5.09 11.79 -8.87
CA GLU A 3 -4.23 10.58 -8.90
C GLU A 3 -2.73 10.92 -8.71
N ASN A 4 -2.32 12.12 -9.14
CA ASN A 4 -0.98 12.68 -8.96
C ASN A 4 -0.55 12.92 -7.50
N ASP A 5 -1.48 13.02 -6.55
CA ASP A 5 -1.16 13.17 -5.13
C ASP A 5 -0.69 11.83 -4.51
N LEU A 6 -1.10 10.69 -5.08
CA LEU A 6 -0.69 9.37 -4.62
C LEU A 6 0.67 8.96 -5.19
N VAL A 7 1.06 9.51 -6.35
CA VAL A 7 2.34 9.20 -6.99
C VAL A 7 3.49 9.53 -6.04
N GLY A 8 4.37 8.55 -5.81
CA GLY A 8 5.48 8.66 -4.86
C GLY A 8 5.65 7.41 -4.01
N THR A 9 6.62 7.48 -3.10
CA THR A 9 6.93 6.39 -2.15
C THR A 9 6.26 6.66 -0.81
N TRP A 10 5.59 5.65 -0.28
CA TRP A 10 4.86 5.69 0.98
C TRP A 10 5.31 4.53 1.87
N THR A 11 5.64 4.83 3.11
CA THR A 11 5.93 3.83 4.13
C THR A 11 4.62 3.29 4.70
N VAL A 12 4.48 1.97 4.81
CA VAL A 12 3.32 1.35 5.45
C VAL A 12 3.53 1.39 6.96
N THR A 13 2.69 2.13 7.66
CA THR A 13 2.75 2.25 9.12
C THR A 13 1.82 1.28 9.82
N ALA A 14 0.71 0.91 9.18
CA ALA A 14 -0.22 -0.09 9.68
C ALA A 14 -1.00 -0.79 8.56
N ALA A 15 -1.38 -2.05 8.80
CA ALA A 15 -2.20 -2.85 7.90
C ALA A 15 -3.19 -3.73 8.69
N GLY A 16 -4.47 -3.67 8.31
CA GLY A 16 -5.56 -4.36 9.01
C GLY A 16 -5.69 -3.94 10.48
N GLY A 17 -5.43 -2.67 10.77
CA GLY A 17 -5.43 -2.13 12.14
C GLY A 17 -4.26 -2.58 13.02
N VAL A 18 -3.25 -3.25 12.45
CA VAL A 18 -2.04 -3.66 13.17
C VAL A 18 -0.85 -2.86 12.65
N PRO A 19 -0.08 -2.19 13.54
CA PRO A 19 1.09 -1.44 13.14
C PRO A 19 2.19 -2.34 12.59
N THR A 20 3.00 -1.80 11.70
CA THR A 20 4.18 -2.49 11.14
C THR A 20 5.15 -2.85 12.27
N PRO A 21 5.56 -4.13 12.39
CA PRO A 21 6.48 -4.54 13.45
C PRO A 21 7.83 -3.81 13.35
N ALA A 22 8.46 -3.55 14.50
CA ALA A 22 9.75 -2.88 14.54
C ALA A 22 10.81 -3.72 13.80
N GLY A 23 11.52 -3.10 12.84
CA GLY A 23 12.52 -3.76 12.01
C GLY A 23 11.96 -4.42 10.75
N VAL A 24 10.65 -4.36 10.52
CA VAL A 24 10.03 -4.78 9.25
C VAL A 24 9.97 -3.59 8.31
N GLU A 25 10.65 -3.71 7.16
CA GLU A 25 10.62 -2.69 6.13
C GLU A 25 9.39 -2.91 5.24
N SER A 26 8.42 -2.01 5.33
CA SER A 26 7.27 -2.02 4.43
C SER A 26 7.02 -0.65 3.81
N HIS A 27 6.98 -0.62 2.49
CA HIS A 27 6.75 0.58 1.69
C HIS A 27 6.05 0.23 0.38
N LEU A 28 5.34 1.19 -0.19
CA LEU A 28 4.63 1.12 -1.45
C LEU A 28 4.94 2.38 -2.27
N THR A 29 5.34 2.15 -3.51
CA THR A 29 5.60 3.19 -4.49
C THR A 29 4.56 3.11 -5.59
N PHE A 30 3.84 4.20 -5.76
CA PHE A 30 2.84 4.35 -6.82
C PHE A 30 3.47 5.14 -7.97
N GLY A 31 3.60 4.51 -9.13
CA GLY A 31 4.08 5.13 -10.36
C GLY A 31 2.98 5.88 -11.10
N ASP A 32 3.38 6.87 -11.90
CA ASP A 32 2.52 7.60 -12.83
C ASP A 32 2.07 6.72 -14.03
N ASP A 33 2.63 5.52 -14.15
CA ASP A 33 2.28 4.49 -15.14
C ASP A 33 1.09 3.61 -14.72
N GLY A 34 0.48 3.87 -13.55
CA GLY A 34 -0.59 3.04 -12.99
C GLY A 34 -0.09 1.71 -12.42
N ARG A 35 1.19 1.63 -12.03
CA ARG A 35 1.75 0.46 -11.34
C ARG A 35 2.25 0.79 -9.95
N MET A 36 1.86 -0.07 -9.03
CA MET A 36 2.29 -0.07 -7.65
C MET A 36 3.37 -1.14 -7.50
N HIS A 37 4.45 -0.81 -6.81
CA HIS A 37 5.49 -1.74 -6.41
C HIS A 37 5.99 -1.39 -5.02
N GLY A 38 6.54 -2.34 -4.27
CA GLY A 38 7.02 -2.06 -2.94
C GLY A 38 7.45 -3.31 -2.19
N ARG A 39 7.57 -3.18 -0.88
CA ARG A 39 7.94 -4.23 0.07
C ARG A 39 6.81 -4.39 1.09
N GLY A 40 6.28 -5.59 1.25
CA GLY A 40 5.25 -5.90 2.24
C GLY A 40 5.80 -6.31 3.61
N GLY A 41 7.12 -6.21 3.81
CA GLY A 41 7.84 -6.72 4.97
C GLY A 41 8.96 -7.66 4.54
N VAL A 42 8.60 -8.90 4.17
CA VAL A 42 9.59 -9.87 3.68
C VAL A 42 9.70 -9.80 2.17
N ASN A 43 8.57 -9.88 1.47
CA ASN A 43 8.51 -9.96 0.02
C ASN A 43 8.29 -8.63 -0.65
N ASN A 44 8.73 -8.59 -1.91
CA ASN A 44 8.33 -7.52 -2.81
C ASN A 44 6.89 -7.77 -3.25
N ILE A 45 6.10 -6.71 -3.22
CA ILE A 45 4.71 -6.68 -3.64
C ILE A 45 4.58 -5.74 -4.84
N GLY A 46 3.72 -6.07 -5.78
CA GLY A 46 3.45 -5.22 -6.92
C GLY A 46 2.15 -5.57 -7.61
N GLY A 47 1.56 -4.59 -8.28
CA GLY A 47 0.27 -4.74 -8.91
C GLY A 47 -0.05 -3.56 -9.81
N ALA A 48 -1.09 -3.71 -10.63
CA ALA A 48 -1.68 -2.59 -11.33
C ALA A 48 -2.62 -1.85 -10.37
N PHE A 49 -2.67 -0.53 -10.47
CA PHE A 49 -3.67 0.28 -9.78
C PHE A 49 -4.21 1.35 -10.74
N HIS A 50 -5.42 1.84 -10.46
CA HIS A 50 -5.97 3.02 -11.12
C HIS A 50 -6.96 3.71 -10.19
N VAL A 51 -7.06 5.02 -10.29
CA VAL A 51 -8.11 5.76 -9.60
C VAL A 51 -9.38 5.74 -10.45
N GLU A 52 -10.53 5.58 -9.80
CA GLU A 52 -11.79 5.41 -10.49
C GLU A 52 -12.17 6.67 -11.30
N PRO A 53 -12.54 6.53 -12.59
CA PRO A 53 -12.90 7.68 -13.41
C PRO A 53 -14.14 8.39 -12.83
N GLY A 54 -13.95 9.62 -12.36
CA GLY A 54 -15.03 10.43 -11.76
C GLY A 54 -15.11 10.34 -10.24
N ASP A 55 -14.35 9.46 -9.58
CA ASP A 55 -14.20 9.43 -8.12
C ASP A 55 -12.72 9.33 -7.72
N PRO A 56 -12.04 10.48 -7.49
CA PRO A 56 -10.64 10.49 -7.10
C PRO A 56 -10.38 9.92 -5.70
N ALA A 57 -11.43 9.63 -4.92
CA ALA A 57 -11.35 9.01 -3.61
C ALA A 57 -11.52 7.48 -3.67
N THR A 58 -11.68 6.89 -4.86
CA THR A 58 -11.77 5.44 -5.02
C THR A 58 -10.57 4.94 -5.81
N LEU A 59 -9.69 4.19 -5.14
CA LEU A 59 -8.54 3.51 -5.73
C LEU A 59 -8.91 2.06 -6.03
N VAL A 60 -8.68 1.61 -7.25
CA VAL A 60 -8.89 0.24 -7.66
C VAL A 60 -7.55 -0.43 -7.84
N ILE A 61 -7.28 -1.43 -7.01
CA ILE A 61 -6.07 -2.24 -7.07
C ILE A 61 -6.41 -3.55 -7.77
N GLY A 62 -5.66 -3.85 -8.83
CA GLY A 62 -5.72 -5.12 -9.52
C GLY A 62 -5.08 -6.25 -8.72
N PRO A 63 -5.00 -7.47 -9.28
CA PRO A 63 -4.40 -8.60 -8.59
C PRO A 63 -2.95 -8.28 -8.16
N CYS A 64 -2.73 -8.26 -6.86
CA CYS A 64 -1.40 -8.11 -6.28
C CYS A 64 -0.58 -9.38 -6.49
N MET A 65 0.67 -9.19 -6.91
CA MET A 65 1.69 -10.22 -6.97
C MET A 65 2.67 -9.99 -5.83
N SER A 66 3.03 -11.05 -5.12
CA SER A 66 4.13 -11.05 -4.16
C SER A 66 5.15 -12.13 -4.50
N THR A 67 6.42 -11.91 -4.13
CA THR A 67 7.42 -12.99 -4.15
C THR A 67 7.15 -13.98 -3.01
N LEU A 68 7.68 -15.21 -3.09
CA LEU A 68 7.57 -16.22 -2.02
C LEU A 68 8.94 -16.45 -1.37
N MET A 69 9.42 -15.48 -0.60
CA MET A 69 10.59 -15.64 0.28
C MET A 69 10.13 -16.06 1.66
N ALA A 70 10.90 -16.95 2.29
CA ALA A 70 10.76 -17.24 3.70
C ALA A 70 11.41 -16.12 4.53
N GLY A 71 10.71 -15.64 5.55
CA GLY A 71 11.22 -14.66 6.49
C GLY A 71 10.61 -14.87 7.87
N PRO A 72 10.84 -13.94 8.81
CA PRO A 72 10.25 -13.98 10.15
C PRO A 72 8.72 -14.07 10.11
N ASP A 73 8.13 -14.84 11.03
CA ASP A 73 6.68 -15.09 11.06
C ASP A 73 5.85 -13.79 11.21
N ASP A 74 6.36 -12.83 11.97
CA ASP A 74 5.75 -11.51 12.18
C ASP A 74 5.75 -10.66 10.90
N ALA A 75 6.87 -10.65 10.18
CA ALA A 75 7.00 -9.95 8.91
C ALA A 75 6.13 -10.62 7.82
N MET A 76 6.05 -11.95 7.81
CA MET A 76 5.16 -12.70 6.91
C MET A 76 3.69 -12.45 7.21
N ALA A 77 3.31 -12.44 8.48
CA ALA A 77 1.95 -12.12 8.91
C ALA A 77 1.56 -10.68 8.54
N HIS A 78 2.48 -9.72 8.68
CA HIS A 78 2.27 -8.34 8.26
C HIS A 78 2.06 -8.26 6.73
N GLU A 79 2.89 -8.92 5.95
CA GLU A 79 2.74 -8.96 4.49
C GLU A 79 1.41 -9.55 4.03
N CYS A 80 0.97 -10.66 4.63
CA CYS A 80 -0.34 -11.25 4.34
C CYS A 80 -1.48 -10.25 4.59
N ARG A 81 -1.39 -9.42 5.64
CA ARG A 81 -2.38 -8.37 5.93
C ARG A 81 -2.34 -7.28 4.88
N VAL A 82 -1.16 -6.80 4.51
CA VAL A 82 -0.97 -5.77 3.47
C VAL A 82 -1.59 -6.25 2.16
N THR A 83 -1.15 -7.41 1.67
CA THR A 83 -1.61 -7.98 0.39
C THR A 83 -3.10 -8.30 0.38
N SER A 84 -3.65 -8.87 1.46
CA SER A 84 -5.10 -9.13 1.55
C SER A 84 -5.94 -7.85 1.64
N SER A 85 -5.35 -6.75 2.09
CA SER A 85 -6.01 -5.45 2.19
C SER A 85 -5.89 -4.64 0.90
N LEU A 86 -4.88 -4.92 0.07
CA LEU A 86 -4.64 -4.31 -1.25
C LEU A 86 -5.33 -5.09 -2.37
N ASP A 87 -6.62 -5.41 -2.21
CA ASP A 87 -7.39 -6.12 -3.23
C ASP A 87 -8.71 -5.40 -3.52
N GLY A 88 -9.01 -5.20 -4.80
CA GLY A 88 -10.26 -4.63 -5.25
C GLY A 88 -10.36 -3.11 -5.11
N ARG A 89 -11.53 -2.62 -4.68
CA ARG A 89 -11.85 -1.18 -4.59
C ARG A 89 -11.66 -0.70 -3.15
N LEU A 90 -10.78 0.27 -2.99
CA LEU A 90 -10.43 0.86 -1.70
C LEU A 90 -10.70 2.36 -1.71
N ARG A 91 -11.25 2.87 -0.62
CA ARG A 91 -11.36 4.31 -0.40
C ARG A 91 -9.97 4.89 -0.13
N LEU A 92 -9.54 5.81 -0.98
CA LEU A 92 -8.29 6.55 -0.88
C LEU A 92 -8.55 7.91 -0.23
N VAL A 93 -7.83 8.20 0.85
CA VAL A 93 -7.83 9.51 1.51
C VAL A 93 -6.39 9.93 1.71
N ILE A 94 -6.00 11.07 1.16
CA ILE A 94 -4.66 11.64 1.29
C ILE A 94 -4.75 12.96 2.05
N GLU A 95 -4.05 13.06 3.17
CA GLU A 95 -3.96 14.24 4.03
C GLU A 95 -2.50 14.67 4.17
N GLY A 96 -2.02 15.48 3.21
CA GLY A 96 -0.63 15.95 3.19
C GLY A 96 0.36 14.80 3.03
N ASP A 97 1.10 14.51 4.10
CA ASP A 97 2.10 13.43 4.15
C ASP A 97 1.53 12.11 4.69
N ARG A 98 0.21 12.00 4.87
CA ARG A 98 -0.44 10.73 5.26
C ARG A 98 -1.44 10.31 4.22
N ALA A 99 -1.53 9.01 3.98
CA ALA A 99 -2.55 8.43 3.14
C ALA A 99 -3.19 7.23 3.86
N SER A 100 -4.47 7.00 3.60
CA SER A 100 -5.21 5.87 4.14
C SER A 100 -6.01 5.20 3.04
N LEU A 101 -6.00 3.88 3.03
CA LEU A 101 -6.70 3.02 2.07
C LEU A 101 -7.75 2.18 2.78
N GLY A 102 -8.90 2.01 2.12
CA GLY A 102 -9.99 1.18 2.62
C GLY A 102 -10.54 1.67 3.95
N ASP A 103 -10.71 2.99 4.10
CA ASP A 103 -11.19 3.61 5.36
C ASP A 103 -10.23 3.39 6.56
N GLY A 104 -8.92 3.43 6.31
CA GLY A 104 -7.90 3.26 7.36
C GLY A 104 -7.53 1.80 7.64
N ILE A 105 -7.92 0.87 6.76
CA ILE A 105 -7.40 -0.50 6.81
C ILE A 105 -5.89 -0.50 6.58
N ILE A 106 -5.40 0.30 5.65
CA ILE A 106 -3.96 0.53 5.47
C ILE A 106 -3.66 1.99 5.74
N GLU A 107 -2.68 2.23 6.59
CA GLU A 107 -2.14 3.55 6.86
C GLU A 107 -0.76 3.67 6.23
N LEU A 108 -0.58 4.78 5.53
CA LEU A 108 0.59 5.11 4.75
C LEU A 108 1.11 6.47 5.19
N GLU A 109 2.41 6.60 5.30
CA GLU A 109 3.08 7.87 5.55
C GLU A 109 4.05 8.16 4.41
N ARG A 110 4.02 9.37 3.87
CA ARG A 110 4.84 9.76 2.73
C ARG A 110 6.31 9.66 3.14
N SER A 111 7.06 8.84 2.41
CA SER A 111 8.47 8.64 2.69
C SER A 111 9.24 9.81 2.06
N ASN A 112 9.59 10.80 2.86
CA ASN A 112 10.38 11.94 2.40
C ASN A 112 11.87 11.51 2.30
N PRO A 113 12.57 11.79 1.18
CA PRO A 113 14.00 11.53 1.07
C PRO A 113 14.83 12.39 2.05
#